data_AF-A0A2Z5Y1N9-F1
#
_entry.id   AF-A0A2Z5Y1N9-F1
#
_cell.length_a   1.000
_cell.length_b   1.000
_cell.length_c   1.000
_cell.angle_alpha   90.00
_cell.angle_beta   90.00
_cell.angle_gamma   90.00
#
_symmetry.space_group_name_H-M   'P 1'
#
loop_
_entity.id
_entity.type
_entity.pdbx_description
1 polymer ?
#
loop_
_entity_poly.entity_id
_entity_poly.type
_entity_poly.pdbx_seq_one_letter_code
_entity_poly.pdbx_strand_id
1 'polypeptide(L)'
;MKKRSWHKGFTLLEMLIVLLILSVLILLFVPNLAKQKETIDQKGNEAIVKVIEAQMELYELDKNVKPSAEQLLTEKYITKDQYEKYQTAKK
;
A
#
# COMPACT_ATOMS: atom_id res chain seq x y z
N MET A 1 -55.51 23.86 20.18
CA MET A 1 -55.07 23.91 18.76
C MET A 1 -53.58 23.63 18.69
N LYS A 2 -53.15 22.54 18.03
CA LYS A 2 -51.75 22.07 18.04
C LYS A 2 -51.02 22.69 16.83
N LYS A 3 -50.07 23.61 17.07
CA LYS A 3 -49.21 24.20 16.02
C LYS A 3 -48.34 23.11 15.39
N ARG A 4 -48.49 22.85 14.10
CA ARG A 4 -47.56 22.01 13.32
C ARG A 4 -46.29 22.82 13.02
N SER A 5 -45.12 22.38 13.49
CA SER A 5 -43.86 22.97 13.05
C SER A 5 -43.52 22.45 11.65
N TRP A 6 -43.38 23.37 10.70
CA TRP A 6 -42.86 23.06 9.38
C TRP A 6 -41.34 23.01 9.48
N HIS A 7 -40.77 21.82 9.39
CA HIS A 7 -39.33 21.67 9.21
C HIS A 7 -39.02 21.95 7.74
N LYS A 8 -38.21 22.97 7.47
CA LYS A 8 -37.68 23.22 6.12
C LYS A 8 -36.75 22.05 5.79
N GLY A 9 -37.20 21.19 4.88
CA GLY A 9 -36.47 20.01 4.44
C GLY A 9 -35.42 20.37 3.39
N PHE A 10 -34.36 19.56 3.39
CA PHE A 10 -33.27 19.54 2.44
C PHE A 10 -33.78 19.61 0.98
N THR A 11 -33.30 20.57 0.19
CA THR A 11 -33.69 20.79 -1.20
C THR A 11 -32.81 20.00 -2.16
N LEU A 12 -33.34 19.69 -3.35
CA LEU A 12 -32.53 19.07 -4.41
C LEU A 12 -31.35 19.96 -4.82
N LEU A 13 -31.53 21.29 -4.78
CA LEU A 13 -30.48 22.25 -5.09
C LEU A 13 -29.29 22.13 -4.13
N GLU A 14 -29.56 21.93 -2.83
CA GLU A 14 -28.52 21.71 -1.84
C GLU A 14 -27.74 20.41 -2.10
N MET A 15 -28.41 19.32 -2.52
CA MET A 15 -27.71 18.06 -2.86
C MET A 15 -26.79 18.27 -4.06
N LEU A 16 -27.23 19.03 -5.06
CA LEU A 16 -26.44 19.29 -6.27
C LEU A 16 -25.16 20.06 -5.95
N ILE A 17 -25.25 21.10 -5.12
CA ILE A 17 -24.08 21.88 -4.71
C ILE A 17 -23.14 21.03 -3.85
N VAL A 18 -23.67 20.20 -2.95
CA VAL A 18 -22.85 19.29 -2.13
C VAL A 18 -22.12 18.26 -2.99
N LEU A 19 -22.80 17.63 -3.96
CA LEU A 19 -22.17 16.67 -4.87
C LEU A 19 -21.11 17.33 -5.75
N LEU A 20 -21.35 18.57 -6.19
CA LEU A 20 -20.37 19.36 -6.94
C LEU A 20 -19.11 19.60 -6.10
N ILE A 21 -19.24 20.08 -4.87
CA ILE A 21 -18.09 20.32 -3.97
C ILE A 21 -17.38 18.99 -3.68
N LEU A 22 -18.12 17.92 -3.37
CA LEU A 22 -17.54 16.60 -3.10
C LEU A 22 -16.74 16.07 -4.29
N SER A 23 -17.23 16.26 -5.52
CA SER A 23 -16.52 15.81 -6.73
C SER A 23 -15.17 16.51 -6.89
N VAL A 24 -15.11 17.82 -6.64
CA VAL A 24 -13.86 18.60 -6.72
C VAL A 24 -12.89 18.15 -5.62
N LEU A 25 -13.38 17.92 -4.40
CA LEU A 25 -12.55 17.39 -3.31
C LEU A 25 -11.96 16.02 -3.70
N ILE A 26 -12.77 15.07 -4.17
CA ILE A 26 -12.30 13.73 -4.58
C ILE A 26 -11.20 13.85 -5.65
N LEU A 27 -11.36 14.72 -6.65
CA LEU A 27 -10.34 14.94 -7.69
C LEU A 27 -9.01 15.45 -7.15
N LEU A 28 -9.00 16.23 -6.06
CA LEU A 28 -7.77 16.68 -5.41
C LEU A 28 -7.17 15.59 -4.49
N PHE A 29 -8.01 14.83 -3.79
CA PHE A 29 -7.54 13.82 -2.82
C PHE A 29 -7.08 12.50 -3.48
N VAL A 30 -7.78 12.00 -4.50
CA VAL A 30 -7.46 10.73 -5.18
C VAL A 30 -6.02 10.68 -5.74
N PRO A 31 -5.52 11.68 -6.49
CA PRO A 31 -4.15 11.63 -7.02
C PRO A 31 -3.11 11.66 -5.90
N ASN A 32 -3.39 12.35 -4.79
CA ASN A 32 -2.48 12.40 -3.64
C ASN A 32 -2.42 11.05 -2.91
N LEU A 33 -3.57 10.37 -2.75
CA LEU A 33 -3.65 9.03 -2.15
C LEU A 33 -2.98 7.96 -3.02
N ALA A 34 -3.16 8.00 -4.35
CA ALA A 34 -2.55 7.05 -5.28
C ALA A 34 -1.01 7.10 -5.20
N LYS A 35 -0.42 8.29 -5.18
CA LYS A 35 1.04 8.49 -5.03
C LYS A 35 1.57 7.99 -3.68
N GLN A 36 0.81 8.17 -2.61
CA GLN A 36 1.21 7.69 -1.29
C GLN A 36 1.22 6.16 -1.24
N LYS A 37 0.25 5.50 -1.88
CA LYS A 37 0.24 4.04 -2.01
C LYS A 37 1.48 3.54 -2.76
N GLU A 38 1.81 4.14 -3.90
CA GLU A 38 3.01 3.79 -4.67
C GLU A 38 4.30 3.95 -3.85
N THR A 39 4.41 5.05 -3.10
CA THR A 39 5.57 5.29 -2.21
C THR A 39 5.68 4.23 -1.10
N ILE A 40 4.54 3.81 -0.54
CA ILE A 40 4.50 2.75 0.48
C ILE A 40 4.90 1.40 -0.13
N ASP A 41 4.41 1.09 -1.33
CA ASP A 41 4.75 -0.15 -2.04
C ASP A 41 6.25 -0.20 -2.35
N GLN A 42 6.85 0.90 -2.80
CA GLN A 42 8.30 1.02 -3.03
C GLN A 42 9.10 0.81 -1.74
N LYS A 43 8.76 1.54 -0.66
CA LYS A 43 9.45 1.38 0.64
C LYS A 43 9.27 -0.03 1.22
N GLY A 44 8.11 -0.64 1.01
CA GLY A 44 7.84 -2.03 1.37
C GLY A 44 8.76 -2.99 0.63
N ASN A 45 8.89 -2.83 -0.68
CA ASN A 45 9.79 -3.63 -1.51
C ASN A 45 11.27 -3.48 -1.09
N GLU A 46 11.71 -2.25 -0.81
CA GLU A 46 13.06 -1.98 -0.29
C GLU A 46 13.31 -2.70 1.05
N ALA A 47 12.32 -2.71 1.94
CA ALA A 47 12.44 -3.43 3.21
C ALA A 47 12.55 -4.95 2.99
N ILE A 48 11.79 -5.52 2.04
CA ILE A 48 11.90 -6.95 1.69
C ILE A 48 13.29 -7.27 1.15
N VAL A 49 13.85 -6.43 0.28
CA VAL A 49 15.24 -6.60 -0.22
C VAL A 49 16.23 -6.66 0.94
N LYS A 50 16.15 -5.71 1.89
CA LYS A 50 17.03 -5.69 3.07
C LYS A 50 16.88 -6.94 3.96
N VAL A 51 15.66 -7.43 4.13
CA VAL A 51 15.43 -8.66 4.90
C VAL A 51 16.12 -9.85 4.23
N ILE A 52 15.99 -9.99 2.92
CA ILE A 52 16.62 -11.08 2.17
C ILE A 52 18.14 -10.94 2.19
N GLU A 53 18.68 -9.74 2.04
CA GLU A 53 20.12 -9.47 2.16
C GLU A 53 20.66 -9.85 3.54
N ALA A 54 19.96 -9.48 4.61
CA ALA A 54 20.33 -9.91 5.96
C ALA A 54 20.29 -11.44 6.11
N GLN A 55 19.32 -12.14 5.50
CA GLN A 55 19.31 -13.60 5.49
C GLN A 55 20.47 -14.20 4.69
N MET A 56 20.88 -13.56 3.59
CA MET A 56 22.06 -13.99 2.81
C MET A 56 23.34 -13.84 3.63
N GLU A 57 23.49 -12.73 4.36
CA GLU A 57 24.63 -12.48 5.25
C GLU A 57 24.70 -13.50 6.40
N LEU A 58 23.56 -13.79 7.04
CA LEU A 58 23.49 -14.80 8.10
C LEU A 58 23.86 -16.19 7.59
N TYR A 59 23.35 -16.56 6.41
CA TYR A 59 23.71 -17.82 5.78
C TYR A 59 25.20 -17.88 5.42
N GLU A 60 25.77 -16.79 4.89
CA GLU A 60 27.19 -16.70 4.58
C GLU A 60 28.04 -16.86 5.86
N LEU A 61 27.61 -16.30 6.98
CA LEU A 61 28.28 -16.48 8.27
C LEU A 61 28.25 -17.93 8.75
N ASP A 62 27.12 -18.63 8.56
CA ASP A 62 26.92 -20.00 9.06
C ASP A 62 27.54 -21.07 8.15
N LYS A 63 27.50 -20.86 6.83
CA LYS A 63 27.91 -21.84 5.81
C LYS A 63 29.19 -21.47 5.08
N ASN A 64 29.72 -20.27 5.31
CA ASN A 64 30.88 -19.72 4.62
C ASN A 64 30.73 -19.71 3.09
N VAL A 65 29.48 -19.69 2.61
CA VAL A 65 29.08 -19.71 1.21
C VAL A 65 28.01 -18.63 1.02
N LYS A 66 28.21 -17.74 0.05
CA LYS A 66 27.22 -16.73 -0.29
C LYS A 66 26.02 -17.36 -1.00
N PRO A 67 24.80 -17.33 -0.42
CA PRO A 67 23.65 -17.98 -1.04
C PRO A 67 23.04 -17.13 -2.14
N SER A 68 22.31 -17.77 -3.05
CA SER A 68 21.35 -17.13 -3.93
C SER A 68 19.98 -16.99 -3.25
N ALA A 69 19.16 -16.06 -3.73
CA ALA A 69 17.78 -15.93 -3.24
C ALA A 69 16.95 -17.22 -3.44
N GLU A 70 17.28 -18.03 -4.45
CA GLU A 70 16.66 -19.34 -4.70
C GLU A 70 17.07 -20.39 -3.67
N GLN A 71 18.33 -20.35 -3.23
CA GLN A 71 18.82 -21.21 -2.15
C GLN A 71 18.13 -20.86 -0.82
N LEU A 72 17.99 -19.57 -0.51
CA LEU A 72 17.24 -19.12 0.66
C LEU A 72 15.77 -19.58 0.63
N LEU A 73 15.13 -19.60 -0.54
CA LEU A 73 13.77 -20.12 -0.69
C LEU A 73 13.71 -21.64 -0.49
N THR A 74 14.67 -22.38 -1.09
CA THR A 74 14.74 -23.85 -1.02
C THR A 74 14.99 -24.33 0.39
N GLU A 75 15.87 -23.63 1.12
CA GLU A 75 16.20 -23.92 2.51
C GLU A 75 15.24 -23.25 3.52
N LYS A 76 14.17 -22.61 3.02
CA LYS A 76 13.09 -21.99 3.81
C LYS A 76 13.50 -20.84 4.75
N TYR A 77 14.62 -20.16 4.47
CA TYR A 77 14.98 -18.91 5.13
C TYR A 77 14.07 -17.75 4.74
N ILE A 78 13.45 -17.82 3.56
CA ILE A 78 12.51 -16.80 3.07
C ILE A 78 11.23 -17.45 2.54
N THR A 79 10.13 -16.70 2.57
CA THR A 79 8.83 -17.14 2.04
C THR A 79 8.73 -16.95 0.52
N LYS A 80 7.82 -17.68 -0.12
CA LYS A 80 7.53 -17.54 -1.56
C LYS A 80 7.09 -16.12 -1.93
N ASP A 81 6.27 -15.49 -1.09
CA ASP A 81 5.81 -14.10 -1.28
C ASP A 81 6.98 -13.10 -1.26
N GLN A 82 7.93 -13.28 -0.33
CA GLN A 82 9.15 -12.45 -0.26
C GLN A 82 10.04 -12.65 -1.48
N TYR A 83 10.20 -13.90 -1.94
CA TYR A 83 10.96 -14.21 -3.15
C TYR A 83 10.34 -13.57 -4.40
N GLU A 84 9.03 -13.68 -4.59
CA GLU A 84 8.33 -13.07 -5.73
C GLU A 84 8.43 -11.53 -5.73
N LYS A 85 8.30 -10.91 -4.55
CA LYS A 85 8.49 -9.45 -4.39
C LYS A 85 9.93 -9.04 -4.67
N TYR A 86 10.91 -9.81 -4.22
CA TYR A 86 12.33 -9.57 -4.52
C TYR A 86 12.63 -9.64 -6.02
N GLN A 87 12.09 -10.64 -6.72
CA GLN A 87 12.26 -10.79 -8.16
C GLN A 87 11.60 -9.65 -8.95
N THR A 88 10.45 -9.18 -8.48
CA THR A 88 9.75 -8.04 -9.10
C THR A 88 10.46 -6.72 -8.83
N ALA A 89 11.06 -6.54 -7.64
CA ALA A 89 11.84 -5.35 -7.29
C ALA A 89 13.18 -5.27 -8.03
N LYS A 90 13.75 -6.40 -8.45
CA LYS A 90 14.99 -6.47 -9.25
C LYS A 90 14.77 -6.33 -10.76
N LYS A 91 13.51 -6.37 -11.22
CA LYS A 91 13.15 -6.29 -12.64
C LYS A 91 12.92 -4.84 -13.07
#